data_AF-A0A1E5ITI2-F1
#
_entry.id   AF-A0A1E5ITI2-F1
#
_cell.length_a   1.000
_cell.length_b   1.000
_cell.length_c   1.000
_cell.angle_alpha   90.00
_cell.angle_beta   90.00
_cell.angle_gamma   90.00
#
_symmetry.space_group_name_H-M   'P 1'
#
loop_
_entity.id
_entity.type
_entity.pdbx_description
1 polymer ?
#
loop_
_entity_poly.entity_id
_entity_poly.type
_entity_poly.pdbx_seq_one_letter_code
_entity_poly.pdbx_strand_id
1 'polypeptide(L)'
;MKLNNLILASMLTLISFSSAAKVNDLMQEVKISAASQEADIKNNQIIFNGPVEVTQGSIKIKADELRAFSKENSTGRILVATGNPATYSQVMEDGRPASASAKEIRYELSTRTLTLVGDATLEQEGSQVTGNQIRYNIEQQQLIAESTGNDRVITIIQPENYQEEIDSGNEQQPEKQEKQ
;
A
#
# COMPACT_ATOMS: atom_id res chain seq x y z
N MET A 1 -40.48 11.50 56.96
CA MET A 1 -41.05 10.37 56.21
C MET A 1 -41.38 10.87 54.80
N LYS A 2 -40.71 10.28 53.80
CA LYS A 2 -40.93 10.36 52.34
C LYS A 2 -40.60 11.67 51.60
N LEU A 3 -39.43 11.65 50.95
CA LEU A 3 -39.03 12.46 49.80
C LEU A 3 -39.13 11.57 48.56
N ASN A 4 -39.79 12.03 47.48
CA ASN A 4 -39.81 11.48 46.10
C ASN A 4 -40.82 12.33 45.31
N ASN A 5 -40.76 12.60 44.01
CA ASN A 5 -39.81 12.39 42.91
C ASN A 5 -40.44 13.21 41.77
N LEU A 6 -39.73 14.07 41.03
CA LEU A 6 -40.14 14.36 39.66
C LEU A 6 -38.96 14.83 38.82
N ILE A 7 -38.67 13.96 37.86
CA ILE A 7 -37.53 13.90 36.97
C ILE A 7 -37.66 15.04 35.95
N LEU A 8 -36.74 16.00 35.99
CA LEU A 8 -36.59 16.98 34.93
C LEU A 8 -35.75 16.35 33.82
N ALA A 9 -36.43 15.92 32.76
CA ALA A 9 -35.85 15.36 31.55
C ALA A 9 -34.95 16.40 30.87
N SER A 10 -33.64 16.26 31.09
CA SER A 10 -32.60 16.92 30.30
C SER A 10 -32.37 16.08 29.04
N MET A 11 -32.86 16.61 27.93
CA MET A 11 -32.75 16.04 26.60
C MET A 11 -31.30 16.21 26.12
N LEU A 12 -30.49 15.18 26.35
CA LEU A 12 -29.12 15.10 25.86
C LEU A 12 -29.16 14.80 24.35
N THR A 13 -29.11 15.85 23.52
CA THR A 13 -28.94 15.72 22.07
C THR A 13 -27.55 15.14 21.79
N LEU A 14 -27.51 13.83 21.54
CA LEU A 14 -26.36 13.12 20.99
C LEU A 14 -26.15 13.61 19.56
N ILE A 15 -25.25 14.57 19.37
CA ILE A 15 -24.67 14.84 18.06
C ILE A 15 -23.75 13.66 17.77
N SER A 16 -24.27 12.66 17.05
CA SER A 16 -23.46 11.58 16.51
C SER A 16 -22.49 12.18 15.49
N PHE A 17 -21.27 12.45 15.92
CA PHE A 17 -20.17 12.65 14.99
C PHE A 17 -20.00 11.34 14.21
N SER A 18 -20.49 11.31 12.98
CA SER A 18 -20.09 10.28 12.02
C SER A 18 -18.61 10.50 11.74
N SER A 19 -17.76 9.87 12.56
CA SER A 19 -16.36 9.66 12.19
C SER A 19 -16.40 8.86 10.90
N ALA A 20 -16.07 9.51 9.78
CA ALA A 20 -15.81 8.82 8.53
C ALA A 20 -14.52 8.03 8.76
N ALA A 21 -14.67 6.82 9.32
CA ALA A 21 -13.57 5.90 9.51
C ALA A 21 -12.96 5.65 8.13
N LYS A 22 -11.71 6.08 7.96
CA LYS A 22 -10.97 5.86 6.72
C LYS A 22 -10.98 4.35 6.45
N VAL A 23 -11.31 4.00 5.21
CA VAL A 23 -11.42 2.60 4.80
C VAL A 23 -10.03 1.97 4.90
N ASN A 24 -9.89 0.96 5.75
CA ASN A 24 -8.65 0.20 5.88
C ASN A 24 -8.48 -0.67 4.63
N ASP A 25 -7.48 -0.37 3.81
CA ASP A 25 -7.14 -1.11 2.59
C ASP A 25 -7.09 -2.62 2.85
N LEU A 26 -6.46 -3.03 3.95
CA LEU A 26 -6.21 -4.44 4.28
C LEU A 26 -7.49 -5.22 4.61
N MET A 27 -8.62 -4.52 4.80
CA MET A 27 -9.95 -5.11 4.96
C MET A 27 -10.77 -5.15 3.67
N GLN A 28 -10.29 -4.53 2.60
CA GLN A 28 -10.94 -4.53 1.29
C GLN A 28 -10.71 -5.85 0.55
N GLU A 29 -11.58 -6.13 -0.41
CA GLU A 29 -11.40 -7.26 -1.34
C GLU A 29 -10.12 -7.10 -2.16
N VAL A 30 -9.47 -8.23 -2.44
CA VAL A 30 -8.35 -8.28 -3.37
C VAL A 30 -8.89 -8.63 -4.74
N LYS A 31 -8.78 -7.70 -5.67
CA LYS A 31 -9.15 -7.89 -7.08
C LYS A 31 -7.89 -8.04 -7.92
N ILE A 32 -7.91 -9.01 -8.84
CA ILE A 32 -6.82 -9.27 -9.77
C ILE A 32 -7.42 -9.20 -11.19
N SER A 33 -6.83 -8.38 -12.05
CA SER A 33 -7.15 -8.29 -13.48
C SER A 33 -5.93 -8.60 -14.32
N ALA A 34 -6.11 -9.37 -15.39
CA ALA A 34 -5.05 -9.77 -16.31
C ALA A 34 -5.61 -10.07 -17.70
N ALA A 35 -4.74 -10.26 -18.69
CA ALA A 35 -5.16 -10.65 -20.04
C ALA A 35 -5.66 -12.10 -20.09
N SER A 36 -5.07 -13.00 -19.29
CA SER A 36 -5.51 -14.39 -19.18
C SER A 36 -5.16 -14.96 -17.81
N GLN A 37 -5.78 -16.10 -17.46
CA GLN A 37 -5.45 -16.86 -16.27
C GLN A 37 -5.46 -18.37 -16.56
N GLU A 38 -4.64 -19.10 -15.83
CA GLU A 38 -4.62 -20.56 -15.77
C GLU A 38 -4.64 -21.01 -14.31
N ALA A 39 -5.41 -22.06 -14.00
CA ALA A 39 -5.54 -22.58 -12.64
C ALA A 39 -5.08 -24.03 -12.56
N ASP A 40 -4.05 -24.28 -11.75
CA ASP A 40 -3.66 -25.61 -11.31
C ASP A 40 -4.37 -25.93 -10.00
N ILE A 41 -5.52 -26.60 -10.12
CA ILE A 41 -6.37 -26.97 -8.98
C ILE A 41 -5.65 -27.98 -8.07
N LYS A 42 -4.83 -28.87 -8.65
CA LYS A 42 -4.11 -29.90 -7.89
C LYS A 42 -3.09 -29.28 -6.95
N ASN A 43 -2.39 -28.25 -7.41
CA ASN A 43 -1.36 -27.55 -6.64
C ASN A 43 -1.87 -26.26 -5.97
N ASN A 44 -3.19 -25.97 -6.03
CA ASN A 44 -3.82 -24.77 -5.49
C ASN A 44 -3.15 -23.45 -5.96
N GLN A 45 -2.75 -23.41 -7.22
CA GLN A 45 -2.03 -22.29 -7.83
C GLN A 45 -2.85 -21.70 -8.99
N ILE A 46 -2.85 -20.37 -9.10
CA ILE A 46 -3.42 -19.65 -10.24
C ILE A 46 -2.30 -18.77 -10.79
N ILE A 47 -2.14 -18.78 -12.12
CA ILE A 47 -1.17 -17.96 -12.85
C ILE A 47 -1.96 -16.97 -13.70
N PHE A 48 -1.62 -15.70 -13.61
CA PHE A 48 -2.20 -14.61 -14.39
C PHE A 48 -1.13 -14.06 -15.32
N ASN A 49 -1.43 -13.97 -16.62
CA ASN A 49 -0.45 -13.62 -17.64
C ASN A 49 -0.85 -12.34 -18.39
N GLY A 50 0.15 -11.59 -18.84
CA GLY A 50 0.00 -10.29 -19.52
C GLY A 50 -0.04 -9.15 -18.52
N PRO A 51 -0.50 -7.94 -18.91
CA PRO A 51 -0.59 -6.82 -17.97
C PRO A 51 -1.46 -7.22 -16.76
N VAL A 52 -0.84 -7.43 -15.61
CA VAL A 52 -1.52 -7.77 -14.36
C VAL A 52 -1.67 -6.51 -13.51
N GLU A 53 -2.85 -6.30 -12.96
CA GLU A 53 -3.10 -5.33 -11.91
C GLU A 53 -3.81 -6.01 -10.73
N VAL A 54 -3.25 -5.88 -9.53
CA VAL A 54 -3.88 -6.24 -8.25
C VAL A 54 -4.32 -4.96 -7.56
N THR A 55 -5.53 -4.93 -7.03
CA THR A 55 -6.03 -3.80 -6.24
C THR A 55 -6.64 -4.27 -4.92
N GLN A 56 -6.38 -3.54 -3.84
CA GLN A 56 -7.00 -3.74 -2.53
C GLN A 56 -7.11 -2.38 -1.82
N GLY A 57 -8.30 -1.77 -1.83
CA GLY A 57 -8.44 -0.38 -1.42
C GLY A 57 -7.55 0.53 -2.28
N SER A 58 -6.65 1.29 -1.65
CA SER A 58 -5.64 2.13 -2.32
C SER A 58 -4.40 1.35 -2.77
N ILE A 59 -4.18 0.13 -2.25
CA ILE A 59 -3.04 -0.70 -2.64
C ILE A 59 -3.22 -1.12 -4.10
N LYS A 60 -2.16 -0.94 -4.89
CA LYS A 60 -2.07 -1.37 -6.28
C LYS A 60 -0.73 -2.03 -6.58
N ILE A 61 -0.76 -3.22 -7.17
CA ILE A 61 0.43 -3.92 -7.70
C ILE A 61 0.29 -4.11 -9.20
N LYS A 62 1.32 -3.79 -9.98
CA LYS A 62 1.38 -4.05 -11.42
C LYS A 62 2.57 -4.93 -11.78
N ALA A 63 2.38 -5.82 -12.75
CA ALA A 63 3.40 -6.78 -13.18
C ALA A 63 3.08 -7.36 -14.57
N ASP A 64 4.03 -8.12 -15.11
CA ASP A 64 3.89 -8.86 -16.38
C ASP A 64 3.30 -10.27 -16.17
N GLU A 65 3.50 -10.84 -14.97
CA GLU A 65 2.93 -12.11 -14.53
C GLU A 65 2.61 -12.03 -13.03
N LEU A 66 1.57 -12.74 -12.59
CA LEU A 66 1.29 -12.96 -11.17
C LEU A 66 1.00 -14.43 -10.91
N ARG A 67 1.64 -15.00 -9.88
CA ARG A 67 1.31 -16.32 -9.34
C ARG A 67 0.63 -16.16 -7.98
N ALA A 68 -0.57 -16.70 -7.84
CA ALA A 68 -1.31 -16.73 -6.59
C ALA A 68 -1.42 -18.17 -6.09
N PHE A 69 -1.02 -18.43 -4.84
CA PHE A 69 -1.09 -19.74 -4.21
C PHE A 69 -1.26 -19.61 -2.70
N SER A 70 -1.49 -20.70 -1.99
CA SER A 70 -1.53 -20.73 -0.53
C SER A 70 -0.35 -21.53 0.00
N LYS A 71 0.16 -21.17 1.18
CA LYS A 71 1.16 -22.01 1.87
C LYS A 71 0.48 -23.32 2.31
N GLU A 72 1.23 -24.42 2.30
CA GLU A 72 0.74 -25.70 2.80
C GLU A 72 0.20 -25.55 4.23
N ASN A 73 -1.03 -26.04 4.46
CA ASN A 73 -1.76 -25.90 5.73
C ASN A 73 -2.09 -24.46 6.17
N SER A 74 -2.12 -23.50 5.24
CA SER A 74 -2.54 -22.12 5.52
C SER A 74 -3.68 -21.68 4.60
N THR A 75 -4.62 -20.92 5.15
CA THR A 75 -5.63 -20.19 4.36
C THR A 75 -5.07 -18.89 3.77
N GLY A 76 -3.87 -18.46 4.21
CA GLY A 76 -3.22 -17.25 3.70
C GLY A 76 -2.84 -17.38 2.24
N ARG A 77 -3.27 -16.42 1.41
CA ARG A 77 -2.86 -16.31 0.01
C ARG A 77 -1.53 -15.56 -0.09
N ILE A 78 -0.68 -16.04 -0.98
CA ILE A 78 0.58 -15.43 -1.38
C ILE A 78 0.43 -15.05 -2.84
N LEU A 79 0.74 -13.79 -3.15
CA LEU A 79 0.81 -13.28 -4.51
C LEU A 79 2.28 -13.01 -4.84
N VAL A 80 2.79 -13.56 -5.94
CA VAL A 80 4.14 -13.30 -6.44
C VAL A 80 4.01 -12.63 -7.80
N ALA A 81 4.31 -11.34 -7.85
CA ALA A 81 4.22 -10.49 -9.04
C ALA A 81 5.61 -10.30 -9.63
N THR A 82 5.80 -10.64 -10.90
CA THR A 82 7.09 -10.54 -11.59
C THR A 82 6.97 -9.61 -12.80
N GLY A 83 7.93 -8.72 -12.98
CA GLY A 83 7.93 -7.80 -14.11
C GLY A 83 9.26 -7.07 -14.30
N ASN A 84 9.30 -6.13 -15.24
CA ASN A 84 10.51 -5.37 -15.57
C ASN A 84 10.31 -3.84 -15.49
N PRO A 85 10.10 -3.25 -14.30
CA PRO A 85 9.92 -3.90 -12.99
C PRO A 85 8.43 -4.17 -12.68
N ALA A 86 8.17 -5.01 -11.69
CA ALA A 86 6.90 -5.00 -10.97
C ALA A 86 6.85 -3.77 -10.04
N THR A 87 5.66 -3.21 -9.83
CA THR A 87 5.47 -1.99 -9.02
C THR A 87 4.38 -2.16 -7.98
N TYR A 88 4.58 -1.57 -6.80
CA TYR A 88 3.61 -1.40 -5.73
C TYR A 88 3.33 0.10 -5.52
N SER A 89 2.09 0.45 -5.18
CA SER A 89 1.72 1.80 -4.73
C SER A 89 0.59 1.74 -3.72
N GLN A 90 0.56 2.70 -2.79
CA GLN A 90 -0.49 2.86 -1.79
C GLN A 90 -0.63 4.34 -1.41
N VAL A 91 -1.84 4.74 -1.01
CA VAL A 91 -2.08 6.02 -0.34
C VAL A 91 -2.19 5.76 1.16
N MET A 92 -1.26 6.31 1.94
CA MET A 92 -1.19 6.14 3.40
C MET A 92 -2.39 6.80 4.11
N GLU A 93 -2.56 6.53 5.41
CA GLU A 93 -3.66 7.08 6.21
C GLU A 93 -3.68 8.62 6.27
N ASP A 94 -2.53 9.26 6.17
CA ASP A 94 -2.37 10.72 6.10
C ASP A 94 -2.53 11.29 4.67
N GLY A 95 -2.74 10.43 3.66
CA GLY A 95 -2.90 10.84 2.27
C GLY A 95 -1.62 10.89 1.45
N ARG A 96 -0.45 10.67 2.06
CA ARG A 96 0.83 10.64 1.35
C ARG A 96 0.97 9.37 0.51
N PRO A 97 1.56 9.42 -0.69
CA PRO A 97 1.82 8.25 -1.49
C PRO A 97 3.04 7.49 -0.98
N ALA A 98 2.98 6.17 -1.06
CA ALA A 98 4.12 5.27 -0.95
C ALA A 98 4.19 4.42 -2.22
N SER A 99 5.39 4.19 -2.74
CA SER A 99 5.61 3.37 -3.93
C SER A 99 6.83 2.48 -3.77
N ALA A 100 6.83 1.35 -4.45
CA ALA A 100 7.98 0.47 -4.48
C ALA A 100 8.08 -0.24 -5.84
N SER A 101 9.28 -0.66 -6.21
CA SER A 101 9.53 -1.39 -7.44
C SER A 101 10.62 -2.44 -7.24
N ALA A 102 10.52 -3.54 -7.96
CA ALA A 102 11.50 -4.64 -7.97
C ALA A 102 11.25 -5.56 -9.17
N LYS A 103 12.17 -6.48 -9.45
CA LYS A 103 11.94 -7.57 -10.42
C LYS A 103 10.82 -8.51 -9.95
N GLU A 104 10.76 -8.78 -8.66
CA GLU A 104 9.71 -9.56 -8.02
C GLU A 104 9.15 -8.82 -6.79
N ILE A 105 7.82 -8.75 -6.69
CA ILE A 105 7.10 -8.31 -5.51
C ILE A 105 6.25 -9.48 -5.01
N ARG A 106 6.58 -9.96 -3.82
CA ARG A 106 5.82 -11.00 -3.14
C ARG A 106 4.99 -10.40 -2.02
N TYR A 107 3.68 -10.57 -2.08
CA TYR A 107 2.73 -10.12 -1.06
C TYR A 107 2.11 -11.30 -0.32
N GLU A 108 2.40 -11.42 0.97
CA GLU A 108 1.71 -12.34 1.88
C GLU A 108 0.53 -11.64 2.53
N LEU A 109 -0.70 -11.99 2.15
CA LEU A 109 -1.90 -11.31 2.66
C LEU A 109 -2.11 -11.57 4.16
N SER A 110 -1.77 -12.76 4.65
CA SER A 110 -1.97 -13.15 6.06
C SER A 110 -1.05 -12.39 7.03
N THR A 111 0.19 -12.15 6.62
CA THR A 111 1.20 -11.43 7.42
C THR A 111 1.33 -9.97 7.01
N ARG A 112 0.60 -9.55 5.98
CA ARG A 112 0.59 -8.18 5.42
C ARG A 112 2.00 -7.71 5.05
N THR A 113 2.80 -8.64 4.55
CA THR A 113 4.23 -8.43 4.29
C THR A 113 4.50 -8.43 2.79
N LEU A 114 5.13 -7.36 2.33
CA LEU A 114 5.73 -7.24 1.01
C LEU A 114 7.20 -7.63 1.09
N THR A 115 7.64 -8.47 0.18
CA THR A 115 9.06 -8.74 -0.08
C THR A 115 9.37 -8.35 -1.52
N LEU A 116 10.22 -7.35 -1.67
CA LEU A 116 10.73 -6.84 -2.94
C LEU A 116 12.08 -7.48 -3.20
N VAL A 117 12.29 -8.08 -4.36
CA VAL A 117 13.53 -8.80 -4.70
C VAL A 117 14.03 -8.40 -6.08
N GLY A 118 15.32 -8.09 -6.16
CA GLY A 118 16.01 -7.71 -7.38
C GLY A 118 15.77 -6.25 -7.72
N ASP A 119 16.83 -5.44 -7.61
CA ASP A 119 16.80 -3.98 -7.84
C ASP A 119 15.68 -3.30 -7.05
N ALA A 120 15.50 -3.71 -5.79
CA ALA A 120 14.39 -3.29 -4.96
C ALA A 120 14.54 -1.82 -4.54
N THR A 121 13.49 -1.05 -4.76
CA THR A 121 13.38 0.36 -4.37
C THR A 121 12.06 0.58 -3.65
N LEU A 122 12.08 1.33 -2.56
CA LEU A 122 10.90 1.81 -1.85
C LEU A 122 11.03 3.31 -1.62
N GLU A 123 9.97 4.06 -1.94
CA GLU A 123 9.90 5.50 -1.81
C GLU A 123 8.68 5.90 -0.98
N GLN A 124 8.90 6.81 -0.05
CA GLN A 124 7.86 7.40 0.77
C GLN A 124 8.29 8.82 1.13
N GLU A 125 7.41 9.80 0.87
CA GLU A 125 7.65 11.20 1.25
C GLU A 125 8.99 11.75 0.74
N GLY A 126 9.31 11.43 -0.53
CA GLY A 126 10.58 11.80 -1.17
C GLY A 126 11.82 11.09 -0.62
N SER A 127 11.72 10.38 0.50
CA SER A 127 12.76 9.51 1.03
C SER A 127 12.76 8.18 0.27
N GLN A 128 13.93 7.58 0.10
CA GLN A 128 14.12 6.38 -0.72
C GLN A 128 14.99 5.36 0.00
N VAL A 129 14.66 4.08 -0.13
CA VAL A 129 15.50 2.96 0.27
C VAL A 129 15.71 2.05 -0.94
N THR A 130 16.96 1.68 -1.23
CA THR A 130 17.32 0.72 -2.27
C THR A 130 18.17 -0.42 -1.72
N GLY A 131 18.04 -1.60 -2.31
CA GLY A 131 18.82 -2.80 -1.94
C GLY A 131 18.51 -3.99 -2.85
N ASN A 132 19.15 -5.14 -2.61
CA ASN A 132 18.79 -6.35 -3.37
C ASN A 132 17.46 -6.95 -2.89
N GLN A 133 17.16 -6.81 -1.60
CA GLN A 133 15.90 -7.23 -1.00
C GLN A 133 15.39 -6.17 -0.02
N ILE A 134 14.10 -5.85 -0.09
CA ILE A 134 13.41 -5.03 0.92
C ILE A 134 12.19 -5.81 1.40
N ARG A 135 12.01 -5.91 2.71
CA ARG A 135 10.83 -6.49 3.36
C ARG A 135 10.10 -5.41 4.13
N TYR A 136 8.82 -5.22 3.83
CA TYR A 136 7.97 -4.22 4.44
C TYR A 136 6.70 -4.86 5.00
N ASN A 137 6.45 -4.71 6.30
CA ASN A 137 5.18 -5.06 6.92
C ASN A 137 4.25 -3.84 6.91
N ILE A 138 3.13 -3.93 6.19
CA ILE A 138 2.23 -2.79 5.96
C ILE A 138 1.51 -2.39 7.26
N GLU A 139 1.09 -3.36 8.08
CA GLU A 139 0.36 -3.08 9.33
C GLU A 139 1.27 -2.55 10.42
N GLN A 140 2.45 -3.13 10.57
CA GLN A 140 3.42 -2.73 11.60
C GLN A 140 4.29 -1.55 11.15
N GLN A 141 4.18 -1.14 9.88
CA GLN A 141 5.02 -0.13 9.24
C GLN A 141 6.53 -0.41 9.44
N GLN A 142 6.91 -1.69 9.43
CA GLN A 142 8.29 -2.12 9.68
C GLN A 142 9.01 -2.43 8.37
N LEU A 143 10.16 -1.79 8.16
CA LEU A 143 11.02 -1.98 6.98
C LEU A 143 12.35 -2.63 7.35
N ILE A 144 12.76 -3.65 6.59
CA ILE A 144 14.08 -4.26 6.65
C ILE A 144 14.63 -4.34 5.23
N ALA A 145 15.82 -3.78 4.99
CA ALA A 145 16.49 -3.84 3.70
C ALA A 145 17.83 -4.58 3.84
N GLU A 146 18.14 -5.40 2.83
CA GLU A 146 19.31 -6.28 2.81
C GLU A 146 19.94 -6.24 1.40
N SER A 147 21.26 -6.32 1.34
CA SER A 147 22.02 -6.50 0.10
C SER A 147 22.95 -7.70 0.22
N THR A 148 23.30 -8.26 -0.93
CA THR A 148 24.09 -9.48 -1.10
C THR A 148 25.41 -9.14 -1.79
N GLY A 149 26.48 -9.87 -1.45
CA GLY A 149 27.80 -9.66 -2.05
C GLY A 149 28.40 -8.31 -1.69
N ASN A 150 28.82 -7.54 -2.70
CA ASN A 150 29.43 -6.21 -2.53
C ASN A 150 28.43 -5.06 -2.65
N ASP A 151 27.16 -5.35 -2.92
CA ASP A 151 26.11 -4.34 -3.00
C ASP A 151 25.79 -3.78 -1.60
N ARG A 152 25.24 -2.57 -1.57
CA ARG A 152 24.92 -1.86 -0.33
C ARG A 152 23.45 -1.51 -0.30
N VAL A 153 22.88 -1.47 0.90
CA VAL A 153 21.62 -0.78 1.13
C VAL A 153 21.93 0.71 1.12
N ILE A 154 21.15 1.48 0.37
CA ILE A 154 21.26 2.94 0.33
C ILE A 154 19.92 3.51 0.80
N THR A 155 20.00 4.42 1.76
CA THR A 155 18.84 5.18 2.25
C THR A 155 19.10 6.67 2.04
N ILE A 156 18.17 7.32 1.35
CA ILE A 156 18.12 8.77 1.16
C ILE A 156 16.97 9.28 2.01
N ILE A 157 17.27 10.18 2.94
CA ILE A 157 16.30 10.82 3.83
C ILE A 157 16.19 12.28 3.41
N GLN A 158 14.97 12.74 3.14
CA GLN A 158 14.76 14.14 2.82
C GLN A 158 14.83 15.02 4.08
N PRO A 159 15.34 16.26 3.96
CA PRO A 159 15.33 17.22 5.06
C PRO A 159 13.89 17.66 5.38
N GLU A 160 13.64 18.06 6.62
CA GLU A 160 12.30 18.41 7.13
C GLU A 160 11.59 19.52 6.31
N ASN A 161 12.35 20.46 5.73
CA ASN A 161 11.81 21.58 4.96
C ASN A 161 11.50 21.23 3.49
N TYR A 162 11.75 19.99 3.05
CA TYR A 162 11.62 19.60 1.65
C TYR A 162 10.17 19.72 1.14
N GLN A 163 9.19 19.38 1.97
CA GLN A 163 7.78 19.41 1.58
C GLN A 163 7.25 20.86 1.46
N GLU A 164 7.70 21.75 2.33
CA GLU A 164 7.32 23.17 2.31
C GLU A 164 7.81 23.89 1.04
N GLU A 165 9.00 23.55 0.55
CA GLU A 165 9.55 24.12 -0.70
C GLU A 165 8.81 23.62 -1.95
N ILE A 166 8.36 22.35 -1.97
CA ILE A 166 7.59 21.80 -3.11
C ILE A 166 6.20 22.45 -3.20
N ASP A 167 5.51 22.58 -2.07
CA ASP A 167 4.18 23.18 -2.04
C ASP A 167 4.23 24.68 -2.39
N SER A 168 5.26 25.39 -1.91
CA SER A 168 5.49 26.82 -2.23
C SER A 168 5.87 27.08 -3.70
N GLY A 169 6.50 26.10 -4.38
CA GLY A 169 6.90 26.20 -5.78
C GLY A 169 5.75 26.00 -6.78
N ASN A 170 4.70 25.25 -6.40
CA ASN A 170 3.54 24.99 -7.24
C ASN A 170 2.51 26.13 -7.27
N GLU A 171 2.55 27.07 -6.33
CA GLU A 171 1.63 28.22 -6.27
C GLU A 171 2.06 29.41 -7.15
N GLN A 172 3.24 29.38 -7.80
CA GLN A 172 3.78 30.51 -8.56
C GLN A 172 3.55 30.47 -10.08
N GLN A 173 2.63 29.65 -10.59
CA GLN A 173 2.26 29.70 -12.02
C GLN A 173 0.96 30.52 -12.20
N PRO A 174 1.02 31.82 -12.53
CA PRO A 174 -0.19 32.60 -12.76
C PRO A 174 -0.89 32.12 -14.03
N GLU A 175 -2.18 31.79 -13.91
CA GLU A 175 -3.13 31.68 -15.01
C GLU A 175 -2.98 32.90 -15.93
N LYS A 176 -2.41 32.70 -17.12
CA LYS A 176 -2.59 33.66 -18.20
C LYS A 176 -4.04 33.53 -18.68
N GLN A 177 -4.88 34.44 -18.19
CA GLN A 177 -6.19 34.73 -18.77
C GLN A 177 -6.03 35.01 -20.27
N GLU A 178 -6.42 34.06 -21.12
CA GLU A 178 -6.75 34.36 -22.51
C GLU A 178 -8.12 35.02 -22.55
N LYS A 179 -8.12 36.35 -22.60
CA LYS A 179 -9.22 37.13 -23.16
C LYS A 179 -9.23 36.90 -24.67
N GLN A 180 -10.31 36.31 -25.19
CA GLN A 180 -10.87 36.67 -26.49
C GLN A 180 -12.39 36.79 -26.35
#